data_AF-A0A518G724-F1
#
_entry.id   AF-A0A518G724-F1
#
_cell.length_a   1.000
_cell.length_b   1.000
_cell.length_c   1.000
_cell.angle_alpha   90.00
_cell.angle_beta   90.00
_cell.angle_gamma   90.00
#
_symmetry.space_group_name_H-M   'P 1'
#
loop_
_entity.id
_entity.type
_entity.pdbx_description
1 polymer ?
#
loop_
_entity_poly.entity_id
_entity_poly.type
_entity_poly.pdbx_seq_one_letter_code
_entity_poly.pdbx_strand_id
1 'polypeptide(L)'
;MAPYLVTGSATLNAKLNALKSGKAKTLIRRASRVALKPVQEEAKRLAPVRSGRLRRSIKVRSMARSRRQIGSRVTTNKNDRQFNGRFFYAGQIEYGWQAGKRATNESLGVPRRKHRTSDQVLEVQRRNAARRVIKGQKFMKRAAKSKRTAAMRIYRRELVAGIRTLTGAS
;
A
#
# COMPACT_ATOMS: atom_id res chain seq x y z
N MET A 1 -7.26 -7.06 0.01
CA MET A 1 -6.64 -6.56 -1.24
C MET A 1 -5.37 -7.36 -1.48
N ALA A 2 -5.33 -8.15 -2.55
CA ALA A 2 -4.11 -8.83 -2.96
C ALA A 2 -3.04 -7.76 -3.30
N PRO A 3 -1.82 -7.86 -2.76
CA PRO A 3 -0.73 -7.03 -3.23
C PRO A 3 -0.52 -7.35 -4.71
N TYR A 4 -0.51 -6.33 -5.56
CA TYR A 4 -0.25 -6.48 -6.98
C TYR A 4 1.12 -7.13 -7.16
N LEU A 5 1.12 -8.43 -7.46
CA LEU A 5 2.32 -9.21 -7.71
C LEU A 5 2.77 -8.91 -9.15
N VAL A 6 3.84 -8.16 -9.26
CA VAL A 6 4.44 -7.77 -10.54
C VAL A 6 5.40 -8.88 -10.97
N THR A 7 4.95 -9.78 -11.84
CA THR A 7 5.81 -10.79 -12.46
C THR A 7 6.55 -10.20 -13.67
N GLY A 8 7.85 -10.46 -13.78
CA GLY A 8 8.65 -10.14 -14.96
C GLY A 8 8.34 -11.08 -16.13
N SER A 9 8.96 -10.88 -17.30
CA SER A 9 8.92 -11.88 -18.38
C SER A 9 9.46 -13.21 -17.84
N ALA A 10 9.00 -14.34 -18.38
CA ALA A 10 9.46 -15.67 -17.97
C ALA A 10 11.00 -15.77 -17.99
N THR A 11 11.61 -15.18 -19.02
CA THR A 11 13.07 -15.08 -19.20
C THR A 11 13.76 -14.31 -18.06
N LEU A 12 13.18 -13.19 -17.63
CA LEU A 12 13.75 -12.37 -16.56
C LEU A 12 13.58 -13.04 -15.19
N ASN A 13 12.47 -13.73 -14.96
CA ASN A 13 12.27 -14.52 -13.74
C ASN A 13 13.24 -15.71 -13.68
N ALA A 14 13.49 -16.39 -14.80
CA ALA A 14 14.49 -17.45 -14.90
C ALA A 14 15.90 -16.93 -14.56
N LYS A 15 16.31 -15.80 -15.16
CA LYS A 15 17.60 -15.16 -14.85
C LYS A 15 17.70 -14.71 -13.39
N LEU A 16 16.61 -14.22 -12.80
CA LEU A 16 16.57 -13.88 -11.37
C LEU A 16 16.68 -15.11 -10.46
N ASN A 17 16.04 -16.22 -10.83
CA ASN A 17 16.10 -17.47 -10.08
C ASN A 17 17.48 -18.12 -10.14
N ALA A 18 18.21 -17.94 -11.25
CA ALA A 18 19.59 -18.40 -11.39
C ALA A 18 20.56 -17.67 -10.45
N LEU A 19 20.23 -16.46 -9.96
CA LEU A 19 21.05 -15.74 -9.00
C LEU A 19 20.88 -16.32 -7.58
N LYS A 20 21.97 -16.32 -6.79
CA LYS A 20 21.89 -16.61 -5.34
C LYS A 20 20.80 -15.76 -4.70
N SER A 21 19.92 -16.39 -3.91
CA SER A 21 18.68 -15.79 -3.40
C SER A 21 18.87 -14.46 -2.65
N GLY A 22 20.01 -14.25 -1.99
CA GLY A 22 20.37 -12.98 -1.35
C GLY A 22 20.65 -11.83 -2.33
N LYS A 23 21.40 -12.10 -3.40
CA LYS A 23 21.72 -11.12 -4.46
C LYS A 23 20.44 -10.73 -5.22
N ALA A 24 19.60 -11.71 -5.58
CA ALA A 24 18.32 -11.48 -6.24
C ALA A 24 17.41 -10.56 -5.41
N LYS A 25 17.27 -10.81 -4.10
CA LYS A 25 16.46 -9.97 -3.20
C LYS A 25 16.95 -8.53 -3.14
N THR A 26 18.27 -8.33 -3.07
CA THR A 26 18.88 -6.99 -3.02
C THR A 26 18.63 -6.23 -4.32
N LEU A 27 18.79 -6.91 -5.46
CA LEU A 27 18.51 -6.35 -6.78
C LEU A 27 17.05 -5.93 -6.92
N ILE A 28 16.10 -6.80 -6.54
CA ILE A 28 14.65 -6.51 -6.54
C ILE A 28 14.34 -5.27 -5.68
N ARG A 29 14.94 -5.14 -4.50
CA ARG A 29 14.73 -3.97 -3.63
C ARG A 29 15.28 -2.68 -4.25
N ARG A 30 16.46 -2.72 -4.87
CA ARG A 30 17.07 -1.57 -5.56
C ARG A 30 16.21 -1.14 -6.75
N ALA A 31 15.89 -2.07 -7.64
CA ALA A 31 15.07 -1.82 -8.81
C ALA A 31 13.68 -1.28 -8.44
N SER A 32 13.00 -1.90 -7.47
CA SER A 32 11.67 -1.45 -7.02
C SER A 32 11.68 -0.05 -6.40
N ARG A 33 12.74 0.32 -5.68
CA ARG A 33 12.86 1.66 -5.09
C ARG A 33 12.99 2.75 -6.15
N VAL A 34 13.78 2.50 -7.20
CA VAL A 34 13.93 3.44 -8.32
C VAL A 34 12.64 3.53 -9.13
N ALA A 35 12.04 2.38 -9.46
CA ALA A 35 10.81 2.28 -10.23
C ALA A 35 9.62 3.02 -9.61
N LEU A 36 9.57 3.15 -8.29
CA LEU A 36 8.47 3.82 -7.58
C LEU A 36 8.63 5.33 -7.43
N LYS A 37 9.77 5.94 -7.81
CA LYS A 37 9.94 7.40 -7.74
C LYS A 37 8.89 8.18 -8.54
N PRO A 38 8.56 7.83 -9.80
CA PRO A 38 7.51 8.51 -10.54
C PRO A 38 6.13 8.37 -9.88
N VAL A 39 5.85 7.20 -9.29
CA VAL A 39 4.59 6.98 -8.54
C VAL A 39 4.55 7.86 -7.30
N GLN A 40 5.67 8.03 -6.60
CA GLN A 40 5.77 8.91 -5.44
C GLN A 40 5.52 10.38 -5.82
N GLU A 41 6.14 10.86 -6.89
CA GLU A 41 5.97 12.23 -7.40
C GLU A 41 4.53 12.49 -7.79
N GLU A 42 3.91 11.56 -8.54
CA GLU A 42 2.51 11.66 -8.92
C GLU A 42 1.58 11.61 -7.70
N ALA A 43 1.88 10.78 -6.72
CA ALA A 43 1.12 10.73 -5.46
C ALA A 43 1.24 12.05 -4.69
N LYS A 44 2.42 12.69 -4.69
CA LYS A 44 2.61 14.02 -4.09
C LYS A 44 1.83 15.10 -4.84
N ARG A 45 1.74 15.01 -6.16
CA ARG A 45 0.97 15.94 -7.01
C ARG A 45 -0.53 15.82 -6.76
N LEU A 46 -1.04 14.60 -6.61
CA LEU A 46 -2.46 14.32 -6.40
C LEU A 46 -2.92 14.45 -4.94
N ALA A 47 -1.98 14.53 -3.98
CA ALA A 47 -2.31 14.60 -2.57
C ALA A 47 -3.02 15.92 -2.24
N PRO A 48 -4.13 15.91 -1.48
CA PRO A 48 -4.80 17.13 -1.06
C PRO A 48 -3.87 17.98 -0.18
N VAL A 49 -3.88 19.28 -0.42
CA VAL A 49 -3.00 20.24 0.26
C VAL A 49 -3.85 21.18 1.12
N ARG A 50 -3.77 21.02 2.43
CA ARG A 50 -4.17 22.06 3.41
C ARG A 50 -2.93 22.74 3.99
N SER A 51 -2.01 21.98 4.58
CA SER A 51 -0.72 22.46 5.12
C SER A 51 0.51 21.85 4.41
N GLY A 52 0.30 21.04 3.38
CA GLY A 52 1.35 20.28 2.68
C GLY A 52 2.02 19.18 3.51
N ARG A 53 1.64 18.97 4.78
CA ARG A 53 2.21 17.94 5.65
C ARG A 53 2.03 16.52 5.08
N LEU A 54 0.85 16.23 4.53
CA LEU A 54 0.55 14.96 3.86
C LEU A 54 1.46 14.75 2.65
N ARG A 55 1.57 15.76 1.78
CA ARG A 55 2.46 15.72 0.60
C ARG A 55 3.90 15.40 0.98
N ARG A 56 4.42 16.02 2.04
CA ARG A 56 5.80 15.77 2.53
C ARG A 56 6.00 14.38 3.14
N SER A 57 4.94 13.72 3.61
CA SER A 57 5.03 12.40 4.25
C SER A 57 5.07 11.23 3.27
N ILE A 58 4.63 11.44 2.03
CA ILE A 58 4.64 10.44 0.97
C ILE A 58 6.07 10.09 0.58
N LYS A 59 6.49 8.88 0.94
CA LYS A 59 7.86 8.36 0.78
C LYS A 59 7.84 6.96 0.19
N VAL A 60 8.88 6.63 -0.58
CA VAL A 60 9.17 5.23 -0.93
C VAL A 60 9.83 4.57 0.27
N ARG A 61 9.26 3.46 0.74
CA ARG A 61 9.76 2.66 1.87
C ARG A 61 9.89 1.20 1.45
N SER A 62 10.75 0.46 2.13
CA SER A 62 10.74 -1.00 2.02
C SER A 62 9.41 -1.56 2.53
N MET A 63 8.97 -2.66 1.94
CA MET A 63 7.91 -3.47 2.52
C MET A 63 8.41 -4.16 3.79
N ALA A 64 7.49 -4.51 4.70
CA ALA A 64 7.80 -5.37 5.83
C ALA A 64 8.40 -6.70 5.34
N ARG A 65 9.26 -7.32 6.15
CA ARG A 65 9.90 -8.59 5.81
C ARG A 65 8.82 -9.65 5.61
N SER A 66 8.77 -10.25 4.42
CA SER A 66 7.87 -11.34 4.08
C SER A 66 8.64 -12.45 3.37
N ARG A 67 8.23 -13.70 3.60
CA ARG A 67 8.73 -14.86 2.84
C ARG A 67 8.16 -14.90 1.42
N ARG A 68 6.96 -14.34 1.23
CA ARG A 68 6.21 -14.36 -0.04
C ARG A 68 6.42 -13.12 -0.91
N GLN A 69 6.80 -11.99 -0.31
CA GLN A 69 6.87 -10.70 -0.99
C GLN A 69 8.16 -9.96 -0.66
N ILE A 70 8.77 -9.40 -1.69
CA ILE A 70 9.98 -8.56 -1.59
C ILE A 70 9.73 -7.33 -2.44
N GLY A 71 10.00 -6.15 -1.89
CA GLY A 71 9.91 -4.93 -2.68
C GLY A 71 9.89 -3.66 -1.84
N SER A 72 9.49 -2.61 -2.53
CA SER A 72 9.28 -1.28 -1.98
C SER A 72 7.83 -0.87 -2.22
N ARG A 73 7.37 0.15 -1.51
CA ARG A 73 6.04 0.72 -1.64
C ARG A 73 6.07 2.23 -1.43
N VAL A 74 5.06 2.91 -1.97
CA VAL A 74 4.79 4.32 -1.63
C VAL A 74 3.84 4.34 -0.44
N THR A 75 4.21 5.07 0.62
CA THR A 75 3.41 5.15 1.85
C THR A 75 3.64 6.49 2.55
N THR A 76 2.69 6.88 3.40
CA THR A 76 2.78 8.06 4.27
C THR A 76 3.34 7.74 5.65
N ASN A 77 3.35 6.46 6.05
CA ASN A 77 3.78 6.03 7.39
C ASN A 77 4.95 5.02 7.34
N LYS A 78 5.77 5.02 8.40
CA LYS A 78 6.97 4.19 8.56
C LYS A 78 6.64 2.70 8.77
N ASN A 79 5.58 2.38 9.52
CA ASN A 79 5.37 1.03 10.09
C ASN A 79 4.11 0.31 9.60
N ASP A 80 3.69 0.45 8.33
CA ASP A 80 2.43 -0.16 7.81
C ASP A 80 1.12 0.33 8.45
N ARG A 81 1.16 1.02 9.58
CA ARG A 81 0.00 1.51 10.33
C ARG A 81 -0.57 2.78 9.69
N GLN A 82 -1.23 2.64 8.55
CA GLN A 82 -1.80 3.76 7.77
C GLN A 82 -2.83 4.60 8.55
N PHE A 83 -3.39 4.05 9.63
CA PHE A 83 -4.41 4.68 10.47
C PHE A 83 -3.92 4.98 11.89
N ASN A 84 -2.62 5.22 12.12
CA ASN A 84 -2.10 5.61 13.44
C ASN A 84 -1.13 6.81 13.36
N GLY A 85 -1.01 7.52 14.49
CA GLY A 85 -0.01 8.56 14.70
C GLY A 85 -0.27 9.85 13.92
N ARG A 86 0.80 10.62 13.67
CA ARG A 86 0.75 11.96 13.05
C ARG A 86 0.11 12.02 11.65
N PHE A 87 -0.10 10.88 10.99
CA PHE A 87 -0.71 10.77 9.66
C PHE A 87 -1.97 9.91 9.66
N PHE A 88 -2.64 9.76 10.81
CA PHE A 88 -3.92 9.07 10.97
C PHE A 88 -4.92 9.37 9.84
N TYR A 89 -5.11 10.66 9.55
CA TYR A 89 -6.03 11.14 8.52
C TYR A 89 -5.63 10.77 7.09
N ALA A 90 -4.37 10.44 6.83
CA ALA A 90 -3.92 10.08 5.47
C ALA A 90 -4.61 8.80 4.97
N GLY A 91 -4.78 7.81 5.86
CA GLY A 91 -5.50 6.58 5.53
C GLY A 91 -6.98 6.86 5.23
N GLN A 92 -7.62 7.73 6.01
CA GLN A 92 -9.02 8.11 5.79
C GLN A 92 -9.21 8.89 4.48
N ILE A 93 -8.28 9.78 4.15
CA ILE A 93 -8.29 10.50 2.87
C ILE A 93 -8.12 9.53 1.70
N GLU A 94 -7.23 8.55 1.80
CA GLU A 94 -6.99 7.60 0.71
C GLU A 94 -8.18 6.64 0.51
N TYR A 95 -8.66 6.03 1.59
CA TYR A 95 -9.62 4.91 1.52
C TYR A 95 -11.07 5.29 1.83
N GLY A 96 -11.29 6.46 2.43
CA GLY A 96 -12.58 6.85 2.97
C GLY A 96 -12.78 6.34 4.39
N TRP A 97 -13.90 6.71 4.98
CA TRP A 97 -14.30 6.30 6.31
C TRP A 97 -15.81 6.43 6.49
N GLN A 98 -16.36 5.75 7.51
CA GLN A 98 -17.75 5.91 7.91
C GLN A 98 -17.84 6.89 9.07
N ALA A 99 -18.63 7.95 8.92
CA ALA A 99 -18.88 8.92 9.96
C ALA A 99 -19.91 8.43 11.00
N GLY A 100 -19.91 9.05 12.17
CA GLY A 100 -20.79 8.69 13.28
C GLY A 100 -20.24 7.56 14.17
N LYS A 101 -20.91 7.35 15.31
CA LYS A 101 -20.55 6.33 16.30
C LYS A 101 -20.87 4.94 15.77
N ARG A 102 -19.95 3.99 15.97
CA ARG A 102 -20.22 2.56 15.70
C ARG A 102 -21.14 2.04 16.80
N ALA A 103 -22.13 1.22 16.45
CA ALA A 103 -22.96 0.55 17.44
C ALA A 103 -22.09 -0.39 18.30
N THR A 104 -22.14 -0.19 19.61
CA THR A 104 -21.42 -0.96 20.64
C THR A 104 -22.41 -1.81 21.45
N ASN A 105 -21.91 -2.75 22.26
CA ASN A 105 -22.75 -3.50 23.19
C ASN A 105 -23.53 -2.57 24.13
N GLU A 106 -22.86 -1.53 24.62
CA GLU A 106 -23.47 -0.50 25.47
C GLU A 106 -24.64 0.22 24.77
N SER A 107 -24.50 0.54 23.48
CA SER A 107 -25.59 1.18 22.71
C SER A 107 -26.82 0.29 22.46
N LEU A 108 -26.74 -0.98 22.84
CA LEU A 108 -27.80 -1.99 22.75
C LEU A 108 -28.23 -2.49 24.13
N GLY A 109 -27.73 -1.90 25.22
CA GLY A 109 -27.98 -2.39 26.58
C GLY A 109 -27.34 -3.76 26.89
N VAL A 110 -26.37 -4.22 26.09
CA VAL A 110 -25.69 -5.50 26.27
C VAL A 110 -24.47 -5.29 27.19
N PRO A 111 -24.33 -6.06 28.28
CA PRO A 111 -23.13 -6.03 29.10
C PRO A 111 -21.86 -6.31 28.27
N ARG A 112 -20.75 -5.63 28.59
CA ARG A 112 -19.49 -5.73 27.81
C ARG A 112 -18.99 -7.17 27.60
N ARG A 113 -19.22 -8.07 28.55
CA ARG A 113 -18.77 -9.46 28.52
C ARG A 113 -19.79 -10.44 27.91
N LYS A 114 -21.01 -10.00 27.63
CA LYS A 114 -22.07 -10.85 27.08
C LYS A 114 -22.02 -10.86 25.55
N HIS A 115 -22.24 -12.03 24.96
CA HIS A 115 -22.43 -12.16 23.52
C HIS A 115 -23.75 -11.54 23.09
N ARG A 116 -23.77 -10.98 21.87
CA ARG A 116 -24.98 -10.44 21.26
C ARG A 116 -25.89 -11.57 20.81
N THR A 117 -27.19 -11.38 20.91
CA THR A 117 -28.19 -12.23 20.24
C THR A 117 -28.15 -11.99 18.72
N SER A 118 -28.76 -12.88 17.94
CA SER A 118 -28.92 -12.71 16.48
C SER A 118 -29.51 -11.36 16.12
N ASP A 119 -30.57 -10.96 16.82
CA ASP A 119 -31.31 -9.73 16.54
C ASP A 119 -30.47 -8.49 16.83
N GLN A 120 -29.70 -8.51 17.91
CA GLN A 120 -28.75 -7.45 18.24
C GLN A 120 -27.63 -7.34 17.22
N VAL A 121 -27.17 -8.47 16.65
CA VAL A 121 -26.19 -8.46 15.55
C VAL A 121 -26.79 -7.80 14.31
N LEU A 122 -28.03 -8.17 13.95
CA LEU A 122 -28.74 -7.58 12.81
C LEU A 122 -28.97 -6.08 13.02
N GLU A 123 -29.35 -5.67 14.22
CA GLU A 123 -29.53 -4.25 14.56
C GLU A 123 -28.21 -3.48 14.45
N VAL A 124 -27.10 -4.03 14.97
CA VAL A 124 -25.76 -3.43 14.81
C VAL A 124 -25.39 -3.29 13.35
N GLN A 125 -25.68 -4.31 12.53
CA GLN A 125 -25.43 -4.26 11.09
C GLN A 125 -26.25 -3.16 10.43
N ARG A 126 -27.56 -3.07 10.70
CA ARG A 126 -28.44 -2.01 10.20
C ARG A 126 -27.95 -0.62 10.61
N ARG A 127 -27.71 -0.40 11.91
CA ARG A 127 -27.18 0.88 12.44
C ARG A 127 -25.84 1.25 11.82
N ASN A 128 -24.93 0.30 11.67
CA ASN A 128 -23.62 0.56 11.06
C ASN A 128 -23.68 0.79 9.56
N ALA A 129 -24.63 0.16 8.86
CA ALA A 129 -24.88 0.36 7.43
C ALA A 129 -25.50 1.73 7.15
N ALA A 130 -26.37 2.22 8.04
CA ALA A 130 -26.98 3.55 7.96
C ALA A 130 -25.99 4.71 8.18
N ARG A 131 -24.74 4.42 8.59
CA ARG A 131 -23.72 5.44 8.83
C ARG A 131 -23.29 6.10 7.52
N ARG A 132 -23.18 7.44 7.54
CA ARG A 132 -22.73 8.23 6.39
C ARG A 132 -21.33 7.79 5.93
N VAL A 133 -21.24 7.34 4.67
CA VAL A 133 -19.97 6.94 4.05
C VAL A 133 -19.30 8.15 3.41
N ILE A 134 -18.11 8.48 3.88
CA ILE A 134 -17.25 9.52 3.27
C ILE A 134 -16.26 8.81 2.34
N LYS A 135 -16.39 9.10 1.04
CA LYS A 135 -15.56 8.48 0.00
C LYS A 135 -14.11 8.98 0.10
N GLY A 136 -13.16 8.06 -0.03
CA GLY A 136 -11.73 8.39 -0.14
C GLY A 136 -11.39 8.96 -1.51
N GLN A 137 -10.39 9.84 -1.56
CA GLN A 137 -9.86 10.47 -2.77
C GLN A 137 -8.99 9.54 -3.61
N LYS A 138 -8.46 8.46 -3.01
CA LYS A 138 -7.67 7.41 -3.70
C LYS A 138 -6.47 7.97 -4.48
N PHE A 139 -5.80 9.00 -3.96
CA PHE A 139 -4.73 9.70 -4.66
C PHE A 139 -3.50 8.81 -4.89
N MET A 140 -3.14 7.94 -3.94
CA MET A 140 -2.04 6.98 -4.12
C MET A 140 -2.42 5.89 -5.11
N LYS A 141 -3.64 5.36 -5.04
CA LYS A 141 -4.13 4.37 -6.02
C LYS A 141 -4.15 4.94 -7.44
N ARG A 142 -4.61 6.18 -7.60
CA ARG A 142 -4.63 6.89 -8.89
C ARG A 142 -3.22 7.12 -9.43
N ALA A 143 -2.29 7.56 -8.57
CA ALA A 143 -0.88 7.72 -8.94
C ALA A 143 -0.26 6.40 -9.42
N ALA A 144 -0.49 5.31 -8.68
CA ALA A 144 0.00 3.99 -9.04
C ALA A 144 -0.57 3.50 -10.38
N LYS A 145 -1.87 3.74 -10.64
CA LYS A 145 -2.50 3.40 -11.93
C LYS A 145 -1.91 4.23 -13.07
N SER A 146 -1.79 5.55 -12.89
CA SER A 146 -1.29 6.48 -13.89
C SER A 146 0.16 6.21 -14.29
N LYS A 147 1.04 5.96 -13.30
CA LYS A 147 2.47 5.75 -13.54
C LYS A 147 2.87 4.28 -13.63
N ARG A 148 1.91 3.35 -13.73
CA ARG A 148 2.17 1.90 -13.77
C ARG A 148 3.15 1.53 -14.88
N THR A 149 2.87 1.92 -16.11
CA THR A 149 3.71 1.56 -17.28
C THR A 149 5.12 2.13 -17.16
N ALA A 150 5.24 3.40 -16.74
CA ALA A 150 6.54 4.04 -16.52
C ALA A 150 7.36 3.33 -15.42
N ALA A 151 6.73 3.04 -14.28
CA ALA A 151 7.36 2.30 -13.19
C ALA A 151 7.82 0.91 -13.65
N MET A 152 7.00 0.19 -14.42
CA MET A 152 7.32 -1.13 -14.95
C MET A 152 8.50 -1.10 -15.92
N ARG A 153 8.56 -0.10 -16.79
CA ARG A 153 9.68 0.08 -17.72
C ARG A 153 10.99 0.32 -16.97
N ILE A 154 10.98 1.22 -15.98
CA ILE A 154 12.14 1.48 -15.13
C ILE A 154 12.54 0.21 -14.38
N TYR A 155 11.58 -0.48 -13.75
CA TYR A 155 11.84 -1.71 -13.00
C TYR A 155 12.55 -2.77 -13.85
N ARG A 156 12.03 -3.04 -15.06
CA ARG A 156 12.64 -4.01 -15.99
C ARG A 156 14.05 -3.60 -16.39
N ARG A 157 14.25 -2.32 -16.74
CA ARG A 157 15.57 -1.79 -17.10
C ARG A 157 16.59 -1.96 -15.97
N GLU A 158 16.23 -1.57 -14.75
CA GLU A 158 17.12 -1.68 -13.58
C GLU A 158 17.45 -3.15 -13.25
N LEU A 159 16.49 -4.06 -13.42
CA LEU A 159 16.73 -5.49 -13.23
C LEU A 159 17.68 -6.06 -14.29
N VAL A 160 17.47 -5.76 -15.57
CA VAL A 160 18.34 -6.24 -16.65
C VAL A 160 19.76 -5.70 -16.44
N ALA A 161 19.91 -4.41 -16.15
CA ALA A 161 21.20 -3.80 -15.88
C ALA A 161 21.90 -4.47 -14.70
N GLY A 162 21.20 -4.68 -13.58
CA GLY A 162 21.79 -5.33 -12.41
C GLY A 162 22.11 -6.82 -12.62
N ILE A 163 21.35 -7.54 -13.44
CA ILE A 163 21.68 -8.92 -13.83
C ILE A 163 22.98 -8.93 -14.64
N ARG A 164 23.10 -8.07 -15.68
CA ARG A 164 24.31 -7.95 -16.51
C ARG A 164 25.55 -7.68 -15.66
N THR A 165 25.47 -6.72 -14.74
CA THR A 165 26.57 -6.41 -13.80
C THR A 165 26.95 -7.61 -12.93
N LEU A 166 25.98 -8.43 -12.50
CA LEU A 166 26.25 -9.60 -11.66
C LEU A 166 26.79 -10.80 -12.42
N THR A 167 26.48 -10.93 -13.71
CA THR A 167 26.91 -12.05 -14.55
C THR A 167 28.13 -11.74 -15.40
N GLY A 168 28.60 -10.49 -15.43
CA GLY A 168 29.70 -10.06 -16.30
C GLY A 168 29.34 -10.05 -17.79
N ALA A 169 28.04 -10.13 -18.12
CA ALA A 169 27.59 -10.14 -19.51
C ALA A 169 27.55 -8.69 -20.01
N SER A 170 28.46 -8.37 -20.94
CA SER A 170 28.54 -7.08 -21.63
C SER A 170 27.35 -6.91 -22.58
#